data_AF-A0A9D2ZVR2-F1
#
_entry.id   AF-A0A9D2ZVR2-F1
#
_cell.length_a   1.000
_cell.length_b   1.000
_cell.length_c   1.000
_cell.angle_alpha   90.00
_cell.angle_beta   90.00
_cell.angle_gamma   90.00
#
_symmetry.space_group_name_H-M   'P 1'
#
loop_
_entity.id
_entity.type
_entity.pdbx_description
1 polymer ?
#
loop_
_entity_poly.entity_id
_entity_poly.type
_entity_poly.pdbx_seq_one_letter_code
_entity_poly.pdbx_strand_id
1 'polypeptide(L)'
;MAMKRTVLAGLAAAALLLTGCTADADEDIAVAERWDFHSRPELAPPKVDIDSGSFPDDNGDLETFLAPKGQTKTDDKSWVGGLILDSAGDPVWIRDDGEQLWDLRVQEYQGQPVLTWWEGLAETPHTAGEVVVLDTSYQEIARVGMGGELPNDTSDLHETTITADDTMFLISYVKKQTDLSSVGGDKDGWAWEGIVQEVDLETGDPLFEWHSLDAVPVDQSEAELKDGEGTKDEPFDYIHLNSVSEDDDGKALLVSARNTHAVYQLDRKSTDLNWVLGGKASDFEMGDGAQFAWQHDAQRRSDG
;
A
#
# COMPACT_ATOMS: atom_id res chain seq x y z
N MET A 1 20.00 19.82 47.11
CA MET A 1 20.72 19.81 45.82
C MET A 1 20.68 18.39 45.29
N ALA A 2 19.70 18.09 44.45
CA ALA A 2 19.58 16.79 43.79
C ALA A 2 19.75 17.03 42.29
N MET A 3 20.67 16.26 41.72
CA MET A 3 21.27 16.45 40.40
C MET A 3 20.26 16.10 39.31
N LYS A 4 19.86 17.08 38.49
CA LYS A 4 19.10 16.86 37.26
C LYS A 4 19.95 16.00 36.32
N ARG A 5 19.51 14.78 36.02
CA ARG A 5 20.02 14.00 34.89
C ARG A 5 19.26 14.42 33.65
N THR A 6 19.91 15.25 32.83
CA THR A 6 19.49 15.54 31.47
C THR A 6 19.72 14.28 30.64
N VAL A 7 18.64 13.65 30.18
CA VAL A 7 18.72 12.63 29.12
C VAL A 7 18.53 13.36 27.82
N LEU A 8 19.56 13.38 26.97
CA LEU A 8 19.43 13.76 25.57
C LEU A 8 18.59 12.68 24.89
N ALA A 9 17.37 13.01 24.50
CA ALA A 9 16.64 12.24 23.51
C ALA A 9 17.27 12.55 22.15
N GLY A 10 18.07 11.63 21.63
CA GLY A 10 18.43 11.64 20.22
C GLY A 10 17.22 11.19 19.42
N LEU A 11 16.59 12.09 18.67
CA LEU A 11 15.69 11.71 17.59
C LEU A 11 16.53 11.00 16.53
N ALA A 12 16.47 9.67 16.50
CA ALA A 12 16.74 8.94 15.28
C ALA A 12 15.48 9.08 14.42
N ALA A 13 15.49 10.05 13.50
CA ALA A 13 14.52 10.09 12.42
C ALA A 13 14.79 8.86 11.56
N ALA A 14 13.98 7.81 11.72
CA ALA A 14 13.89 6.75 10.74
C ALA A 14 13.23 7.36 9.50
N ALA A 15 14.05 7.84 8.57
CA ALA A 15 13.60 8.05 7.21
C ALA A 15 13.15 6.68 6.68
N LEU A 16 11.83 6.50 6.48
CA LEU A 16 11.34 5.46 5.57
C LEU A 16 11.79 5.87 4.17
N LEU A 17 13.04 5.57 3.87
CA LEU A 17 13.53 5.45 2.51
C LEU A 17 12.97 4.13 1.99
N LEU A 18 11.85 4.19 1.28
CA LEU A 18 11.54 3.22 0.22
C LEU A 18 12.53 3.45 -0.93
N THR A 19 13.83 3.37 -0.64
CA THR A 19 14.85 3.06 -1.62
C THR A 19 14.64 1.60 -1.97
N GLY A 20 14.34 1.30 -3.22
CA GLY A 20 14.56 -0.03 -3.74
C GLY A 20 15.98 -0.46 -3.38
N CYS A 21 16.11 -1.37 -2.42
CA CYS A 21 17.38 -1.94 -2.05
C CYS A 21 17.83 -2.84 -3.20
N THR A 22 18.42 -2.26 -4.24
CA THR A 22 19.47 -2.96 -4.97
C THR A 22 20.69 -2.97 -4.05
N ALA A 23 20.66 -3.85 -3.04
CA ALA A 23 21.86 -4.20 -2.31
C ALA A 23 22.76 -4.98 -3.28
N ASP A 24 24.03 -4.61 -3.31
CA ASP A 24 25.07 -5.37 -4.01
C ASP A 24 24.97 -6.86 -3.62
N ALA A 25 24.99 -7.74 -4.62
CA ALA A 25 24.65 -9.16 -4.52
C ALA A 25 25.66 -10.04 -3.73
N ASP A 26 26.48 -9.47 -2.84
CA ASP A 26 27.57 -10.16 -2.14
C ASP A 26 27.68 -9.82 -0.64
N GLU A 27 26.71 -9.13 -0.02
CA GLU A 27 26.62 -9.13 1.45
C GLU A 27 25.93 -10.41 1.93
N ASP A 28 26.55 -11.11 2.89
CA ASP A 28 25.96 -12.24 3.60
C ASP A 28 24.68 -11.76 4.31
N ILE A 29 23.53 -11.89 3.64
CA ILE A 29 22.23 -11.62 4.23
C ILE A 29 22.08 -12.58 5.42
N ALA A 30 22.09 -12.03 6.63
CA ALA A 30 21.90 -12.79 7.85
C ALA A 30 20.53 -13.49 7.77
N VAL A 31 20.55 -14.82 7.72
CA VAL A 31 19.32 -15.62 7.74
C VAL A 31 18.86 -15.70 9.19
N ALA A 32 17.63 -15.23 9.46
CA ALA A 32 17.03 -15.34 10.77
C ALA A 32 16.97 -16.81 11.23
N GLU A 33 17.15 -17.05 12.53
CA GLU A 33 16.89 -18.36 13.11
C GLU A 33 15.42 -18.74 12.85
N ARG A 34 15.16 -20.01 12.57
CA ARG A 34 13.80 -20.51 12.26
C ARG A 34 13.19 -21.22 13.45
N TRP A 35 11.87 -21.16 13.56
CA TRP A 35 11.13 -22.08 14.41
C TRP A 35 11.25 -23.52 13.90
N ASP A 36 11.25 -24.48 14.82
CA ASP A 36 11.19 -25.92 14.52
C ASP A 36 10.07 -26.53 15.36
N PHE A 37 8.98 -26.96 14.70
CA PHE A 37 7.79 -27.49 15.35
C PHE A 37 7.73 -29.01 15.23
N HIS A 38 7.63 -29.71 16.36
CA HIS A 38 7.50 -31.17 16.35
C HIS A 38 6.26 -31.69 15.60
N SER A 39 5.13 -30.99 15.68
CA SER A 39 3.86 -31.41 15.07
C SER A 39 3.67 -30.93 13.63
N ARG A 40 4.39 -29.89 13.22
CA ARG A 40 4.33 -29.25 11.90
C ARG A 40 5.75 -28.92 11.43
N PRO A 41 6.63 -29.93 11.25
CA PRO A 41 8.06 -29.72 10.96
C PRO A 41 8.32 -29.09 9.58
N GLU A 42 7.31 -28.98 8.73
CA GLU A 42 7.37 -28.26 7.47
C GLU A 42 7.25 -26.75 7.63
N LEU A 43 6.70 -26.25 8.75
CA LEU A 43 6.63 -24.82 9.03
C LEU A 43 7.98 -24.36 9.59
N ALA A 44 8.57 -23.35 8.95
CA ALA A 44 9.87 -22.79 9.37
C ALA A 44 9.89 -21.26 9.34
N PRO A 45 8.92 -20.56 9.98
CA PRO A 45 8.91 -19.12 10.02
C PRO A 45 10.13 -18.56 10.78
N PRO A 46 10.54 -17.32 10.49
CA PRO A 46 11.60 -16.65 11.25
C PRO A 46 11.21 -16.50 12.73
N LYS A 47 12.18 -16.65 13.62
CA LYS A 47 12.08 -16.17 14.99
C LYS A 47 12.22 -14.66 14.97
N VAL A 48 11.32 -13.98 15.70
CA VAL A 48 11.28 -12.53 15.77
C VAL A 48 11.55 -12.13 17.22
N ASP A 49 12.67 -11.43 17.44
CA ASP A 49 13.02 -10.88 18.74
C ASP A 49 12.43 -9.46 18.87
N ILE A 50 11.69 -9.22 19.96
CA ILE A 50 11.11 -7.92 20.28
C ILE A 50 12.01 -7.21 21.30
N ASP A 51 12.97 -6.42 20.81
CA ASP A 51 14.02 -5.78 21.64
C ASP A 51 13.53 -4.59 22.47
N SER A 52 12.46 -3.91 22.03
CA SER A 52 11.94 -2.73 22.73
C SER A 52 10.47 -2.45 22.38
N GLY A 53 9.65 -2.20 23.39
CA GLY A 53 8.27 -1.72 23.19
C GLY A 53 7.73 -1.05 24.44
N SER A 54 7.03 0.08 24.26
CA SER A 54 6.04 0.55 25.24
C SER A 54 4.72 -0.07 24.83
N PHE A 55 4.47 -1.29 25.29
CA PHE A 55 3.18 -1.92 25.14
C PHE A 55 2.20 -1.20 26.08
N PRO A 56 0.97 -0.89 25.65
CA PRO A 56 -0.11 -0.64 26.60
C PRO A 56 -0.10 -1.73 27.68
N ASP A 57 -0.61 -1.45 28.89
CA ASP A 57 -0.81 -2.46 29.95
C ASP A 57 -1.95 -3.44 29.55
N ASP A 58 -1.89 -3.98 28.33
CA ASP A 58 -2.78 -4.99 27.80
C ASP A 58 -2.14 -6.35 28.11
N ASN A 59 -2.90 -7.18 28.83
CA ASN A 59 -2.44 -8.42 29.46
C ASN A 59 -2.11 -9.56 28.47
N GLY A 60 -1.21 -9.32 27.51
CA GLY A 60 -0.77 -10.34 26.55
C GLY A 60 -1.68 -10.53 25.33
N ASP A 61 -2.65 -9.64 25.11
CA ASP A 61 -3.59 -9.69 23.98
C ASP A 61 -3.08 -8.93 22.74
N LEU A 62 -1.84 -8.43 22.76
CA LEU A 62 -1.27 -7.71 21.63
C LEU A 62 -0.79 -8.67 20.57
N GLU A 63 -1.33 -8.53 19.38
CA GLU A 63 -0.96 -9.29 18.19
C GLU A 63 -0.22 -8.40 17.19
N THR A 64 0.87 -8.92 16.63
CA THR A 64 1.62 -8.26 15.55
C THR A 64 1.44 -9.03 14.26
N PHE A 65 0.95 -8.35 13.23
CA PHE A 65 0.72 -8.92 11.90
C PHE A 65 1.91 -8.59 11.01
N LEU A 66 2.52 -9.61 10.41
CA LEU A 66 3.68 -9.46 9.54
C LEU A 66 3.47 -10.21 8.23
N ALA A 67 3.95 -9.59 7.16
CA ALA A 67 4.07 -10.18 5.84
C ALA A 67 5.54 -10.14 5.36
N PRO A 68 6.44 -10.99 5.91
CA PRO A 68 7.82 -11.04 5.45
C PRO A 68 7.90 -11.38 3.96
N LYS A 69 8.81 -10.70 3.27
CA LYS A 69 9.02 -10.84 1.83
C LYS A 69 10.50 -10.98 1.53
N GLY A 70 10.81 -11.66 0.42
CA GLY A 70 12.18 -11.77 -0.08
C GLY A 70 12.72 -10.40 -0.48
N GLN A 71 14.04 -10.21 -0.35
CA GLN A 71 14.67 -8.94 -0.73
C GLN A 71 14.67 -8.73 -2.25
N THR A 72 14.68 -9.83 -3.02
CA THR A 72 14.71 -9.81 -4.48
C THR A 72 13.84 -10.93 -5.05
N LYS A 73 13.50 -10.85 -6.35
CA LYS A 73 12.78 -11.91 -7.07
C LYS A 73 13.50 -13.27 -7.07
N THR A 74 14.81 -13.29 -6.81
CA THR A 74 15.65 -14.51 -6.82
C THR A 74 16.11 -14.93 -5.42
N ASP A 75 15.59 -14.30 -4.38
CA ASP A 75 15.95 -14.61 -2.99
C ASP A 75 15.23 -15.89 -2.53
N ASP A 76 15.94 -17.01 -2.60
CA ASP A 76 15.49 -18.33 -2.14
C ASP A 76 15.81 -18.61 -0.66
N LYS A 77 16.48 -17.66 0.02
CA LYS A 77 16.92 -17.80 1.41
C LYS A 77 15.93 -17.17 2.39
N SER A 78 15.33 -16.05 1.98
CA SER A 78 14.28 -15.40 2.76
C SER A 78 13.04 -16.28 2.83
N TRP A 79 12.39 -16.25 3.99
CA TRP A 79 11.09 -16.88 4.12
C TRP A 79 10.04 -15.84 3.77
N VAL A 80 9.00 -16.29 3.08
CA VAL A 80 7.88 -15.48 2.65
C VAL A 80 6.61 -16.12 3.18
N GLY A 81 5.65 -15.30 3.57
CA GLY A 81 4.39 -15.76 4.10
C GLY A 81 3.77 -14.77 5.08
N GLY A 82 2.78 -15.25 5.83
CA GLY A 82 2.04 -14.46 6.81
C GLY A 82 2.26 -14.93 8.23
N LEU A 83 2.43 -13.99 9.15
CA LEU A 83 2.59 -14.27 10.58
C LEU A 83 1.66 -13.40 11.39
N ILE A 84 1.03 -14.02 12.38
CA ILE A 84 0.48 -13.32 13.54
C ILE A 84 1.33 -13.76 14.72
N LEU A 85 1.96 -12.81 15.39
CA LEU A 85 2.79 -13.03 16.56
C LEU A 85 2.09 -12.51 17.80
N ASP A 86 2.22 -13.21 18.92
CA ASP A 86 1.83 -12.68 20.22
C ASP A 86 2.82 -11.62 20.72
N SER A 87 2.52 -11.06 21.91
CA SER A 87 3.36 -10.06 22.56
C SER A 87 4.78 -10.52 22.93
N ALA A 88 5.07 -11.83 22.91
CA ALA A 88 6.40 -12.38 23.13
C ALA A 88 7.19 -12.59 21.84
N GLY A 89 6.55 -12.41 20.67
CA GLY A 89 7.13 -12.72 19.36
C GLY A 89 6.92 -14.18 18.94
N ASP A 90 6.13 -14.95 19.68
CA ASP A 90 5.82 -16.34 19.34
C ASP A 90 4.69 -16.37 18.29
N PRO A 91 4.82 -17.17 17.21
CA PRO A 91 3.80 -17.24 16.17
C PRO A 91 2.56 -17.98 16.65
N VAL A 92 1.41 -17.31 16.58
CA VAL A 92 0.08 -17.88 16.86
C VAL A 92 -0.67 -18.29 15.59
N TRP A 93 -0.30 -17.70 14.45
CA TRP A 93 -0.76 -18.11 13.13
C TRP A 93 0.37 -18.00 12.11
N ILE A 94 0.44 -18.99 11.22
CA ILE A 94 1.46 -19.10 10.19
C ILE A 94 0.79 -19.48 8.88
N ARG A 95 1.02 -18.67 7.85
CA ARG A 95 0.79 -19.03 6.45
C ARG A 95 2.15 -19.22 5.77
N ASP A 96 2.39 -20.43 5.31
CA ASP A 96 3.67 -20.87 4.71
C ASP A 96 3.36 -21.72 3.47
N ASP A 97 2.95 -21.06 2.40
CA ASP A 97 2.68 -21.66 1.08
C ASP A 97 3.68 -21.22 0.00
N GLY A 98 4.67 -20.41 0.39
CA GLY A 98 5.70 -19.88 -0.50
C GLY A 98 5.25 -18.68 -1.33
N GLU A 99 4.01 -18.21 -1.15
CA GLU A 99 3.49 -17.04 -1.87
C GLU A 99 3.75 -15.75 -1.08
N GLN A 100 4.02 -14.67 -1.81
CA GLN A 100 4.13 -13.34 -1.20
C GLN A 100 2.74 -12.77 -0.94
N LEU A 101 2.61 -12.09 0.19
CA LEU A 101 1.41 -11.33 0.51
C LEU A 101 1.78 -9.94 1.02
N TRP A 102 0.82 -9.04 0.92
CA TRP A 102 0.94 -7.65 1.33
C TRP A 102 -0.25 -7.27 2.21
N ASP A 103 -0.04 -6.31 3.10
CA ASP A 103 -1.08 -5.75 3.96
C ASP A 103 -1.88 -6.80 4.77
N LEU A 104 -1.15 -7.70 5.45
CA LEU A 104 -1.78 -8.63 6.41
C LEU A 104 -2.30 -7.84 7.62
N ARG A 105 -3.62 -7.75 7.76
CA ARG A 105 -4.26 -7.03 8.87
C ARG A 105 -5.66 -7.55 9.16
N VAL A 106 -6.18 -7.16 10.33
CA VAL A 106 -7.60 -7.35 10.67
C VAL A 106 -8.39 -6.15 10.16
N GLN A 107 -9.51 -6.42 9.52
CA GLN A 107 -10.52 -5.44 9.11
C GLN A 107 -11.90 -5.88 9.62
N GLU A 108 -12.95 -5.11 9.35
CA GLU A 108 -14.32 -5.46 9.70
C GLU A 108 -15.14 -5.65 8.42
N TYR A 109 -15.94 -6.71 8.36
CA TYR A 109 -16.89 -6.96 7.28
C TYR A 109 -18.18 -7.55 7.87
N GLN A 110 -19.33 -6.96 7.53
CA GLN A 110 -20.65 -7.28 8.08
C GLN A 110 -20.68 -7.26 9.62
N GLY A 111 -19.93 -6.32 10.22
CA GLY A 111 -19.78 -6.18 11.66
C GLY A 111 -19.03 -7.33 12.34
N GLN A 112 -18.29 -8.14 11.59
CA GLN A 112 -17.45 -9.21 12.12
C GLN A 112 -15.97 -8.95 11.77
N PRO A 113 -15.02 -9.28 12.65
CA PRO A 113 -13.62 -9.18 12.32
C PRO A 113 -13.25 -10.21 11.24
N VAL A 114 -12.51 -9.75 10.24
CA VAL A 114 -11.96 -10.56 9.15
C VAL A 114 -10.46 -10.37 9.05
N LEU A 115 -9.74 -11.42 8.68
CA LEU A 115 -8.31 -11.33 8.36
C LEU A 115 -8.17 -11.11 6.86
N THR A 116 -7.41 -10.10 6.45
CA THR A 116 -7.20 -9.78 5.04
C THR A 116 -5.74 -9.71 4.68
N TRP A 117 -5.43 -10.00 3.42
CA TRP A 117 -4.16 -9.64 2.78
C TRP A 117 -4.36 -9.54 1.28
N TRP A 118 -3.49 -8.82 0.60
CA TRP A 118 -3.36 -8.84 -0.85
C TRP A 118 -2.34 -9.90 -1.29
N GLU A 119 -2.61 -10.61 -2.39
CA GLU A 119 -1.65 -11.49 -3.04
C GLU A 119 -1.75 -11.41 -4.56
N GLY A 120 -0.60 -11.60 -5.23
CA GLY A 120 -0.50 -11.48 -6.69
C GLY A 120 0.89 -11.09 -7.18
N LEU A 121 0.94 -10.57 -8.39
CA LEU A 121 2.15 -10.05 -9.03
C LEU A 121 2.52 -8.67 -8.46
N ALA A 122 3.61 -8.60 -7.69
CA ALA A 122 4.10 -7.36 -7.09
C ALA A 122 5.24 -6.71 -7.92
N GLU A 123 4.94 -6.27 -9.16
CA GLU A 123 5.95 -5.69 -10.07
C GLU A 123 5.69 -4.22 -10.40
N THR A 124 6.21 -3.28 -9.61
CA THR A 124 6.01 -1.83 -9.87
C THR A 124 6.46 -1.38 -11.28
N PRO A 125 5.68 -0.53 -11.98
CA PRO A 125 4.37 0.02 -11.59
C PRO A 125 3.18 -0.90 -11.92
N HIS A 126 3.40 -2.06 -12.52
CA HIS A 126 2.37 -3.05 -12.87
C HIS A 126 2.22 -4.14 -11.80
N THR A 127 1.48 -3.80 -10.76
CA THR A 127 0.97 -4.77 -9.79
C THR A 127 -0.35 -5.36 -10.31
N ALA A 128 -0.60 -6.62 -9.99
CA ALA A 128 -1.83 -7.31 -10.39
C ALA A 128 -2.13 -8.43 -9.40
N GLY A 129 -3.20 -8.29 -8.63
CA GLY A 129 -3.61 -9.29 -7.64
C GLY A 129 -5.00 -9.04 -7.09
N GLU A 130 -5.28 -9.73 -5.99
CA GLU A 130 -6.57 -9.77 -5.32
C GLU A 130 -6.38 -9.73 -3.80
N VAL A 131 -7.40 -9.27 -3.09
CA VAL A 131 -7.47 -9.27 -1.62
C VAL A 131 -8.22 -10.52 -1.17
N VAL A 132 -7.58 -11.33 -0.34
CA VAL A 132 -8.18 -12.51 0.27
C VAL A 132 -8.80 -12.10 1.61
N VAL A 133 -10.01 -12.58 1.89
CA VAL A 133 -10.77 -12.27 3.12
C VAL A 133 -11.14 -13.55 3.84
N LEU A 134 -10.70 -13.68 5.09
CA LEU A 134 -10.95 -14.83 5.95
C LEU A 134 -11.85 -14.46 7.12
N ASP A 135 -12.76 -15.37 7.48
CA ASP A 135 -13.54 -15.26 8.72
C ASP A 135 -12.71 -15.63 9.97
N THR A 136 -13.32 -15.54 11.15
CA THR A 136 -12.70 -15.91 12.43
C THR A 136 -12.39 -17.41 12.57
N SER A 137 -12.87 -18.24 11.65
CA SER A 137 -12.52 -19.66 11.56
C SER A 137 -11.36 -19.91 10.57
N TYR A 138 -10.72 -18.83 10.10
CA TYR A 138 -9.68 -18.82 9.08
C TYR A 138 -10.09 -19.54 7.79
N GLN A 139 -11.37 -19.44 7.41
CA GLN A 139 -11.87 -19.90 6.11
C GLN A 139 -11.99 -18.70 5.18
N GLU A 140 -11.50 -18.84 3.94
CA GLU A 140 -11.70 -17.85 2.89
C GLU A 140 -13.19 -17.70 2.61
N ILE A 141 -13.72 -16.50 2.80
CA ILE A 141 -15.13 -16.15 2.56
C ILE A 141 -15.32 -15.24 1.36
N ALA A 142 -14.26 -14.54 0.94
CA ALA A 142 -14.24 -13.72 -0.26
C ALA A 142 -12.83 -13.58 -0.83
N ARG A 143 -12.78 -13.29 -2.12
CA ARG A 143 -11.60 -12.88 -2.87
C ARG A 143 -12.03 -11.69 -3.72
N VAL A 144 -11.42 -10.54 -3.47
CA VAL A 144 -11.91 -9.22 -3.91
C VAL A 144 -10.86 -8.57 -4.79
N GLY A 145 -11.31 -7.93 -5.86
CA GLY A 145 -10.44 -7.32 -6.86
C GLY A 145 -11.23 -6.32 -7.69
N MET A 146 -10.65 -5.85 -8.79
CA MET A 146 -11.31 -4.86 -9.64
C MET A 146 -12.63 -5.41 -10.22
N GLY A 147 -13.60 -4.54 -10.45
CA GLY A 147 -14.90 -4.87 -11.03
C GLY A 147 -15.12 -4.29 -12.43
N GLY A 148 -16.27 -4.62 -13.02
CA GLY A 148 -16.73 -4.02 -14.28
C GLY A 148 -15.95 -4.49 -15.52
N GLU A 149 -15.35 -3.55 -16.25
CA GLU A 149 -14.57 -3.86 -17.47
C GLU A 149 -13.12 -4.26 -17.16
N LEU A 150 -12.65 -4.03 -15.93
CA LEU A 150 -11.32 -4.41 -15.50
C LEU A 150 -11.30 -5.88 -15.05
N PRO A 151 -10.25 -6.66 -15.40
CA PRO A 151 -10.09 -8.00 -14.87
C PRO A 151 -9.92 -7.96 -13.34
N ASN A 152 -10.54 -8.91 -12.65
CA ASN A 152 -10.58 -8.90 -11.18
C ASN A 152 -9.20 -8.94 -10.53
N ASP A 153 -8.28 -9.70 -11.11
CA ASP A 153 -6.90 -9.92 -10.66
C ASP A 153 -5.93 -8.78 -11.00
N THR A 154 -6.42 -7.55 -11.18
CA THR A 154 -5.61 -6.38 -11.55
C THR A 154 -5.53 -5.32 -10.45
N SER A 155 -5.95 -5.65 -9.23
CA SER A 155 -5.78 -4.72 -8.11
C SER A 155 -4.31 -4.56 -7.77
N ASP A 156 -3.92 -3.31 -7.51
CA ASP A 156 -2.65 -2.93 -6.96
C ASP A 156 -2.58 -3.23 -5.44
N LEU A 157 -1.36 -3.40 -4.94
CA LEU A 157 -1.07 -3.79 -3.57
C LEU A 157 -1.15 -2.66 -2.54
N HIS A 158 -1.25 -1.39 -2.96
CA HIS A 158 -1.16 -0.24 -2.07
C HIS A 158 -2.47 0.08 -1.35
N GLU A 159 -3.61 -0.42 -1.83
CA GLU A 159 -4.91 -0.12 -1.21
C GLU A 159 -5.82 -1.35 -1.17
N THR A 160 -6.31 -1.67 0.03
CA THR A 160 -7.14 -2.87 0.33
C THR A 160 -8.22 -2.60 1.38
N THR A 161 -8.51 -1.33 1.67
CA THR A 161 -9.33 -0.95 2.84
C THR A 161 -10.81 -1.27 2.65
N ILE A 162 -11.37 -2.04 3.58
CA ILE A 162 -12.80 -2.27 3.72
C ILE A 162 -13.42 -1.05 4.43
N THR A 163 -14.47 -0.51 3.84
CA THR A 163 -15.23 0.63 4.37
C THR A 163 -16.28 0.17 5.38
N ALA A 164 -16.85 1.13 6.12
CA ALA A 164 -17.97 0.85 7.03
C ALA A 164 -19.27 0.43 6.32
N ASP A 165 -19.36 0.62 5.00
CA ASP A 165 -20.50 0.25 4.17
C ASP A 165 -20.33 -1.13 3.51
N ASP A 166 -19.38 -1.95 4.00
CA ASP A 166 -19.08 -3.28 3.47
C ASP A 166 -18.62 -3.28 2.00
N THR A 167 -17.90 -2.22 1.60
CA THR A 167 -17.25 -2.05 0.29
C THR A 167 -15.72 -2.00 0.44
N MET A 168 -14.96 -2.11 -0.65
CA MET A 168 -13.49 -2.05 -0.63
C MET A 168 -12.97 -0.98 -1.57
N PHE A 169 -12.06 -0.14 -1.09
CA PHE A 169 -11.25 0.69 -1.99
C PHE A 169 -10.13 -0.15 -2.60
N LEU A 170 -9.97 -0.01 -3.91
CA LEU A 170 -8.94 -0.66 -4.70
C LEU A 170 -8.34 0.34 -5.69
N ILE A 171 -7.08 0.10 -6.06
CA ILE A 171 -6.38 0.86 -7.09
C ILE A 171 -5.99 -0.11 -8.21
N SER A 172 -5.94 0.35 -9.45
CA SER A 172 -5.33 -0.40 -10.57
C SER A 172 -4.67 0.55 -11.55
N TYR A 173 -3.98 -0.02 -12.55
CA TYR A 173 -3.34 0.73 -13.62
C TYR A 173 -3.65 0.13 -14.99
N VAL A 174 -4.05 0.99 -15.93
CA VAL A 174 -4.22 0.61 -17.33
C VAL A 174 -3.30 1.41 -18.24
N LYS A 175 -2.83 0.76 -19.31
CA LYS A 175 -1.98 1.41 -20.32
C LYS A 175 -2.86 2.32 -21.19
N LYS A 176 -2.59 3.62 -21.18
CA LYS A 176 -3.34 4.61 -21.98
C LYS A 176 -2.42 5.40 -22.88
N GLN A 177 -2.76 5.46 -24.17
CA GLN A 177 -2.05 6.33 -25.11
C GLN A 177 -2.29 7.79 -24.73
N THR A 178 -1.20 8.54 -24.53
CA THR A 178 -1.20 9.89 -23.94
C THR A 178 -0.14 10.76 -24.61
N ASP A 179 -0.44 12.04 -24.82
CA ASP A 179 0.54 13.00 -25.34
C ASP A 179 1.56 13.36 -24.24
N LEU A 180 2.79 12.87 -24.38
CA LEU A 180 3.88 13.09 -23.41
C LEU A 180 4.80 14.25 -23.81
N SER A 181 4.45 15.04 -24.83
CA SER A 181 5.31 16.12 -25.32
C SER A 181 5.59 17.19 -24.26
N SER A 182 4.67 17.41 -23.33
CA SER A 182 4.82 18.35 -22.21
C SER A 182 5.89 17.91 -21.19
N VAL A 183 6.19 16.60 -21.12
CA VAL A 183 7.23 16.02 -20.27
C VAL A 183 8.45 15.54 -21.06
N GLY A 184 8.58 15.96 -22.32
CA GLY A 184 9.72 15.66 -23.18
C GLY A 184 9.65 14.32 -23.92
N GLY A 185 8.50 13.63 -23.87
CA GLY A 185 8.26 12.35 -24.54
C GLY A 185 7.58 12.47 -25.91
N ASP A 186 7.19 11.32 -26.45
CA ASP A 186 6.48 11.22 -27.72
C ASP A 186 5.03 11.70 -27.62
N LYS A 187 4.55 12.35 -28.68
CA LYS A 187 3.16 12.78 -28.81
C LYS A 187 2.15 11.62 -28.80
N ASP A 188 2.57 10.46 -29.29
CA ASP A 188 1.78 9.22 -29.31
C ASP A 188 2.31 8.23 -28.26
N GLY A 189 2.83 8.75 -27.14
CA GLY A 189 3.37 7.98 -26.04
C GLY A 189 2.30 7.23 -25.23
N TRP A 190 2.74 6.56 -24.17
CA TRP A 190 1.89 5.77 -23.28
C TRP A 190 2.19 6.09 -21.83
N ALA A 191 1.14 6.20 -21.02
CA ALA A 191 1.21 6.39 -19.58
C ALA A 191 0.41 5.30 -18.86
N TRP A 192 0.76 5.06 -17.60
CA TRP A 192 -0.09 4.31 -16.68
C TRP A 192 -1.19 5.23 -16.17
N GLU A 193 -2.42 5.00 -16.62
CA GLU A 193 -3.62 5.63 -16.07
C GLU A 193 -3.95 4.94 -14.75
N GLY A 194 -3.92 5.68 -13.65
CA GLY A 194 -4.33 5.19 -12.34
C GLY A 194 -5.84 5.15 -12.26
N ILE A 195 -6.37 4.03 -11.78
CA ILE A 195 -7.80 3.81 -11.56
C ILE A 195 -8.03 3.65 -10.06
N VAL A 196 -9.05 4.32 -9.54
CA VAL A 196 -9.58 4.07 -8.20
C VAL A 196 -10.96 3.45 -8.35
N GLN A 197 -11.21 2.34 -7.68
CA GLN A 197 -12.55 1.78 -7.55
C GLN A 197 -12.97 1.66 -6.09
N GLU A 198 -14.27 1.76 -5.88
CA GLU A 198 -14.92 1.22 -4.70
C GLU A 198 -15.81 0.06 -5.14
N VAL A 199 -15.57 -1.14 -4.62
CA VAL A 199 -16.30 -2.35 -5.01
C VAL A 199 -17.14 -2.90 -3.87
N ASP A 200 -18.32 -3.39 -4.18
CA ASP A 200 -19.15 -4.15 -3.23
C ASP A 200 -18.48 -5.50 -2.94
N LEU A 201 -18.23 -5.84 -1.66
CA LEU A 201 -17.55 -7.10 -1.31
C LEU A 201 -18.40 -8.35 -1.60
N GLU A 202 -19.73 -8.24 -1.58
CA GLU A 202 -20.62 -9.38 -1.79
C GLU A 202 -20.77 -9.69 -3.30
N THR A 203 -20.94 -8.65 -4.12
CA THR A 203 -21.21 -8.82 -5.55
C THR A 203 -19.97 -8.68 -6.44
N GLY A 204 -18.94 -7.97 -5.97
CA GLY A 204 -17.78 -7.57 -6.79
C GLY A 204 -18.10 -6.47 -7.82
N ASP A 205 -19.27 -5.83 -7.72
CA ASP A 205 -19.65 -4.76 -8.63
C ASP A 205 -18.96 -3.43 -8.22
N PRO A 206 -18.43 -2.66 -9.18
CA PRO A 206 -17.91 -1.34 -8.89
C PRO A 206 -19.07 -0.37 -8.64
N LEU A 207 -19.03 0.31 -7.49
CA LEU A 207 -19.98 1.34 -7.07
C LEU A 207 -19.47 2.75 -7.41
N PHE A 208 -18.15 2.89 -7.49
CA PHE A 208 -17.42 4.10 -7.88
C PHE A 208 -16.22 3.72 -8.73
N GLU A 209 -15.90 4.55 -9.72
CA GLU A 209 -14.69 4.44 -10.54
C GLU A 209 -14.19 5.84 -10.91
N TRP A 210 -12.88 6.06 -10.77
CA TRP A 210 -12.22 7.30 -11.18
C TRP A 210 -10.96 7.02 -12.00
N HIS A 211 -10.79 7.76 -13.09
CA HIS A 211 -9.64 7.66 -13.99
C HIS A 211 -8.75 8.89 -13.82
N SER A 212 -7.48 8.66 -13.50
CA SER A 212 -6.58 9.76 -13.16
C SER A 212 -6.29 10.70 -14.34
N LEU A 213 -6.22 10.19 -15.58
CA LEU A 213 -5.93 11.01 -16.76
C LEU A 213 -7.07 11.94 -17.19
N ASP A 214 -8.28 11.74 -16.68
CA ASP A 214 -9.42 12.64 -16.94
C ASP A 214 -9.30 13.95 -16.14
N ALA A 215 -8.56 13.94 -15.02
CA ALA A 215 -8.46 15.05 -14.09
C ALA A 215 -7.02 15.54 -13.84
N VAL A 216 -6.01 14.68 -14.00
CA VAL A 216 -4.61 14.95 -13.68
C VAL A 216 -3.74 14.85 -14.94
N PRO A 217 -3.32 15.98 -15.53
CA PRO A 217 -2.38 16.01 -16.64
C PRO A 217 -1.00 15.47 -16.29
N VAL A 218 -0.34 14.83 -17.27
CA VAL A 218 0.99 14.22 -17.08
C VAL A 218 2.10 15.20 -16.72
N ASP A 219 1.96 16.50 -17.05
CA ASP A 219 2.95 17.53 -16.71
C ASP A 219 2.93 17.95 -15.24
N GLN A 220 1.91 17.52 -14.49
CA GLN A 220 1.86 17.63 -13.02
C GLN A 220 2.78 16.62 -12.33
N SER A 221 3.25 15.59 -13.03
CA SER A 221 4.24 14.64 -12.51
C SER A 221 5.54 15.37 -12.14
N GLU A 222 6.05 15.09 -10.95
CA GLU A 222 7.41 15.43 -10.51
C GLU A 222 8.40 14.30 -10.82
N ALA A 223 7.92 13.10 -11.16
CA ALA A 223 8.76 12.07 -11.74
C ALA A 223 9.21 12.46 -13.16
N GLU A 224 10.49 12.25 -13.46
CA GLU A 224 11.05 12.49 -14.79
C GLU A 224 10.81 11.29 -15.70
N LEU A 225 10.38 11.55 -16.94
CA LEU A 225 10.32 10.54 -18.00
C LEU A 225 11.75 10.12 -18.36
N LYS A 226 12.10 8.85 -18.12
CA LYS A 226 13.45 8.35 -18.41
C LYS A 226 13.59 7.85 -19.85
N ASP A 227 14.83 7.75 -20.32
CA ASP A 227 15.14 7.15 -21.62
C ASP A 227 14.56 5.72 -21.74
N GLY A 228 13.69 5.51 -22.73
CA GLY A 228 13.03 4.22 -22.99
C GLY A 228 11.65 4.06 -22.34
N GLU A 229 11.27 4.94 -21.40
CA GLU A 229 9.91 5.03 -20.88
C GLU A 229 8.98 5.78 -21.87
N GLY A 230 7.68 5.78 -21.58
CA GLY A 230 6.66 6.43 -22.41
C GLY A 230 6.25 5.61 -23.62
N THR A 231 6.65 4.34 -23.69
CA THR A 231 6.27 3.40 -24.75
C THR A 231 5.15 2.47 -24.29
N LYS A 232 4.51 1.74 -25.20
CA LYS A 232 3.45 0.79 -24.80
C LYS A 232 3.96 -0.30 -23.86
N ASP A 233 5.21 -0.74 -24.05
CA ASP A 233 5.79 -1.80 -23.23
C ASP A 233 6.27 -1.25 -21.88
N GLU A 234 6.81 -0.03 -21.88
CA GLU A 234 7.26 0.72 -20.69
C GLU A 234 6.51 2.07 -20.58
N PRO A 235 5.22 2.10 -20.16
CA PRO A 235 4.48 3.35 -20.05
C PRO A 235 5.04 4.25 -18.95
N PHE A 236 4.88 5.55 -19.12
CA PHE A 236 5.27 6.54 -18.13
C PHE A 236 4.39 6.44 -16.88
N ASP A 237 5.00 6.12 -15.74
CA ASP A 237 4.36 6.16 -14.43
C ASP A 237 4.32 7.60 -13.90
N TYR A 238 3.37 8.39 -14.39
CA TYR A 238 3.27 9.81 -14.06
C TYR A 238 2.57 10.08 -12.72
N ILE A 239 1.74 9.14 -12.25
CA ILE A 239 0.80 9.36 -11.14
C ILE A 239 1.19 8.58 -9.89
N HIS A 240 1.42 7.27 -10.01
CA HIS A 240 1.75 6.37 -8.90
C HIS A 240 0.84 6.57 -7.67
N LEU A 241 -0.44 6.22 -7.83
CA LEU A 241 -1.41 6.15 -6.74
C LEU A 241 -0.95 5.17 -5.65
N ASN A 242 -1.14 5.54 -4.39
CA ASN A 242 -0.65 4.72 -3.27
C ASN A 242 -1.52 4.74 -2.00
N SER A 243 -2.69 5.37 -2.05
CA SER A 243 -3.75 5.22 -1.03
C SER A 243 -5.02 5.92 -1.50
N VAL A 244 -6.16 5.41 -1.03
CA VAL A 244 -7.48 6.03 -1.14
C VAL A 244 -8.19 5.91 0.20
N SER A 245 -8.76 7.01 0.68
CA SER A 245 -9.55 7.00 1.92
C SER A 245 -10.78 7.89 1.83
N GLU A 246 -11.76 7.64 2.69
CA GLU A 246 -12.93 8.50 2.80
C GLU A 246 -12.58 9.87 3.41
N ASP A 247 -13.32 10.88 2.97
CA ASP A 247 -13.34 12.20 3.57
C ASP A 247 -14.74 12.83 3.50
N ASP A 248 -14.95 13.91 4.25
CA ASP A 248 -16.23 14.64 4.34
C ASP A 248 -17.45 13.73 4.65
N ASP A 249 -17.29 12.83 5.64
CA ASP A 249 -18.29 11.83 6.02
C ASP A 249 -18.71 10.95 4.82
N GLY A 250 -17.73 10.47 4.05
CA GLY A 250 -17.93 9.60 2.89
C GLY A 250 -18.42 10.31 1.63
N LYS A 251 -18.61 11.64 1.63
CA LYS A 251 -19.02 12.39 0.43
C LYS A 251 -17.86 12.69 -0.50
N ALA A 252 -16.64 12.64 0.01
CA ALA A 252 -15.42 12.85 -0.74
C ALA A 252 -14.45 11.69 -0.52
N LEU A 253 -13.46 11.59 -1.40
CA LEU A 253 -12.34 10.67 -1.26
C LEU A 253 -11.03 11.45 -1.28
N LEU A 254 -10.06 11.04 -0.46
CA LEU A 254 -8.67 11.47 -0.57
C LEU A 254 -7.91 10.43 -1.37
N VAL A 255 -7.27 10.86 -2.45
CA VAL A 255 -6.43 10.01 -3.30
C VAL A 255 -5.02 10.55 -3.25
N SER A 256 -4.07 9.73 -2.82
CA SER A 256 -2.66 10.10 -2.78
C SER A 256 -1.94 9.60 -4.02
N ALA A 257 -1.20 10.49 -4.68
CA ALA A 257 -0.35 10.15 -5.82
C ALA A 257 1.10 10.55 -5.55
N ARG A 258 1.95 9.54 -5.47
CA ARG A 258 3.36 9.65 -5.09
C ARG A 258 4.15 10.49 -6.09
N ASN A 259 3.95 10.26 -7.38
CA ASN A 259 4.78 10.85 -8.43
C ASN A 259 4.39 12.29 -8.78
N THR A 260 3.20 12.75 -8.39
CA THR A 260 2.84 14.18 -8.47
C THR A 260 3.12 14.94 -7.19
N HIS A 261 3.61 14.24 -6.15
CA HIS A 261 3.80 14.82 -4.82
C HIS A 261 2.52 15.49 -4.31
N ALA A 262 1.35 14.87 -4.50
CA ALA A 262 0.09 15.52 -4.19
C ALA A 262 -0.99 14.56 -3.68
N VAL A 263 -1.86 15.10 -2.82
CA VAL A 263 -3.12 14.49 -2.41
C VAL A 263 -4.26 15.24 -3.08
N TYR A 264 -5.18 14.51 -3.67
CA TYR A 264 -6.35 15.01 -4.37
C TYR A 264 -7.58 14.69 -3.55
N GLN A 265 -8.44 15.69 -3.29
CA GLN A 265 -9.77 15.41 -2.79
C GLN A 265 -10.76 15.38 -3.96
N LEU A 266 -11.48 14.28 -4.08
CA LEU A 266 -12.50 14.04 -5.11
C LEU A 266 -13.90 14.15 -4.49
N ASP A 267 -14.83 14.77 -5.20
CA ASP A 267 -16.27 14.57 -4.91
C ASP A 267 -16.65 13.16 -5.35
N ARG A 268 -17.17 12.33 -4.43
CA ARG A 268 -17.46 10.92 -4.71
C ARG A 268 -18.59 10.73 -5.74
N LYS A 269 -19.43 11.74 -5.95
CA LYS A 269 -20.57 11.64 -6.87
C LYS A 269 -20.25 12.17 -8.25
N SER A 270 -19.61 13.33 -8.35
CA SER A 270 -19.28 13.93 -9.65
C SER A 270 -17.91 13.51 -10.17
N THR A 271 -17.05 12.93 -9.31
CA THR A 271 -15.66 12.58 -9.60
C THR A 271 -14.75 13.79 -9.86
N ASP A 272 -15.27 15.01 -9.64
CA ASP A 272 -14.52 16.24 -9.82
C ASP A 272 -13.52 16.46 -8.68
N LEU A 273 -12.42 17.13 -8.99
CA LEU A 273 -11.46 17.60 -7.98
C LEU A 273 -12.04 18.76 -7.19
N ASN A 274 -12.13 18.59 -5.87
CA ASN A 274 -12.49 19.66 -4.93
C ASN A 274 -11.29 20.55 -4.61
N TRP A 275 -10.14 19.92 -4.36
CA TRP A 275 -8.86 20.59 -4.13
C TRP A 275 -7.67 19.63 -4.31
N VAL A 276 -6.48 20.20 -4.46
CA VAL A 276 -5.20 19.51 -4.50
C VAL A 276 -4.26 20.07 -3.41
N LEU A 277 -3.67 19.19 -2.61
CA LEU A 277 -2.64 19.52 -1.62
C LEU A 277 -1.27 19.04 -2.11
N GLY A 278 -0.34 19.98 -2.30
CA GLY A 278 1.02 19.66 -2.74
C GLY A 278 1.18 19.64 -4.26
N GLY A 279 2.40 19.33 -4.70
CA GLY A 279 2.75 19.27 -6.12
C GLY A 279 2.58 20.57 -6.89
N LYS A 280 2.62 20.46 -8.22
CA LYS A 280 2.54 21.60 -9.15
C LYS A 280 1.16 22.27 -9.21
N ALA A 281 0.11 21.57 -8.76
CA ALA A 281 -1.27 22.02 -8.83
C ALA A 281 -1.89 22.36 -7.47
N SER A 282 -1.07 22.53 -6.42
CA SER A 282 -1.55 22.81 -5.07
C SER A 282 -2.47 24.03 -5.01
N ASP A 283 -3.64 23.87 -4.40
CA ASP A 283 -4.56 24.97 -4.03
C ASP A 283 -4.16 25.65 -2.72
N PHE A 284 -3.16 25.11 -2.03
CA PHE A 284 -2.67 25.60 -0.74
C PHE A 284 -1.28 26.22 -0.89
N GLU A 285 -1.11 27.40 -0.28
CA GLU A 285 0.21 28.00 -0.07
C GLU A 285 0.92 27.29 1.09
N MET A 286 1.99 26.56 0.77
CA MET A 286 2.83 25.92 1.77
C MET A 286 3.68 26.96 2.50
N GLY A 287 3.81 26.84 3.82
CA GLY A 287 4.61 27.76 4.62
C GLY A 287 6.11 27.72 4.25
N ASP A 288 6.84 28.79 4.59
CA ASP A 288 8.27 28.89 4.31
C ASP A 288 9.05 27.66 4.81
N GLY A 289 9.75 26.99 3.89
CA GLY A 289 10.54 25.79 4.17
C GLY A 289 9.74 24.48 4.30
N ALA A 290 8.41 24.51 4.15
CA ALA A 290 7.60 23.31 4.06
C ALA A 290 7.75 22.67 2.67
N GLN A 291 8.21 21.43 2.64
CA GLN A 291 8.29 20.61 1.43
C GLN A 291 7.25 19.51 1.52
N PHE A 292 6.59 19.22 0.40
CA PHE A 292 5.64 18.13 0.28
C PHE A 292 6.10 17.20 -0.83
N ALA A 293 6.36 15.94 -0.50
CA ALA A 293 6.96 15.02 -1.45
C ALA A 293 6.75 13.57 -1.07
N TRP A 294 6.55 12.72 -2.08
CA TRP A 294 6.53 11.26 -1.95
C TRP A 294 5.61 10.74 -0.82
N GLN A 295 4.51 11.43 -0.55
CA GLN A 295 3.58 11.11 0.53
C GLN A 295 2.87 9.78 0.29
N HIS A 296 2.49 9.09 1.36
CA HIS A 296 1.80 7.80 1.36
C HIS A 296 0.73 7.85 2.45
N ASP A 297 -0.27 6.97 2.35
CA ASP A 297 -1.28 6.75 3.39
C ASP A 297 -2.02 8.04 3.80
N ALA A 298 -2.56 8.74 2.80
CA ALA A 298 -3.30 9.97 3.04
C ALA A 298 -4.68 9.65 3.61
N GLN A 299 -4.88 9.93 4.91
CA GLN A 299 -6.11 9.66 5.63
C GLN A 299 -6.60 10.87 6.41
N ARG A 300 -7.92 11.03 6.50
CA ARG A 300 -8.54 11.95 7.44
C ARG A 300 -8.44 11.41 8.86
N ARG A 301 -7.97 12.23 9.80
CA ARG A 301 -7.90 11.87 11.22
C ARG A 301 -9.17 12.34 11.95
N SER A 302 -9.42 11.76 13.11
CA SER A 302 -10.64 12.03 13.89
C SER A 302 -10.73 13.46 14.43
N ASP A 303 -9.61 14.17 14.52
CA ASP A 303 -9.54 15.59 14.90
C ASP A 303 -9.66 16.56 13.71
N GLY A 304 -9.90 16.01 12.52
CA GLY A 304 -10.11 16.76 11.28
C GLY A 304 -8.84 17.03 10.50
#